data_AF-A0A699GH25-F1
#
_entry.id   AF-A0A699GH25-F1
#
_cell.length_a   1.000
_cell.length_b   1.000
_cell.length_c   1.000
_cell.angle_alpha   90.00
_cell.angle_beta   90.00
_cell.angle_gamma   90.00
#
_symmetry.space_group_name_H-M   'P 1'
#
loop_
_entity.id
_entity.type
_entity.pdbx_description
1 polymer ?
#
loop_
_entity_poly.entity_id
_entity_poly.type
_entity_poly.pdbx_seq_one_letter_code
_entity_poly.pdbx_strand_id
1 'polypeptide(L)'
;MELYLMNRQHGRMILESVENGPLIWPMIEENVVTRPKKYYELSATEVIQADCDVKATNIILQGLLLEVYALFSNHQIAKELWKRIQLLMQGTSLMKQERECKLYDEFNKFCYKKKETLHDFSNKFWYACVTSPTLTILQ
;
A
#
# COMPACT_ATOMS: atom_id res chain seq x y z
N MET A 1 19.65 4.22 -3.72
CA MET A 1 18.61 3.30 -4.23
C MET A 1 18.90 2.91 -5.67
N GLU A 2 19.23 3.86 -6.54
CA GLU A 2 19.62 3.63 -7.94
C GLU A 2 20.73 2.59 -8.13
N LEU A 3 21.89 2.74 -7.46
CA LEU A 3 22.99 1.77 -7.56
C LEU A 3 22.61 0.35 -7.10
N TYR A 4 21.66 0.23 -6.16
CA TYR A 4 21.14 -1.06 -5.72
C TYR A 4 20.25 -1.69 -6.79
N LEU A 5 19.36 -0.89 -7.40
CA LEU A 5 18.46 -1.35 -8.46
C LEU A 5 19.23 -1.72 -9.72
N MET A 6 20.24 -0.94 -10.11
CA MET A 6 21.06 -1.19 -11.30
C MET A 6 21.83 -2.51 -11.26
N ASN A 7 22.08 -3.08 -10.07
CA ASN A 7 22.72 -4.38 -9.91
C ASN A 7 21.72 -5.56 -9.90
N ARG A 8 20.41 -5.31 -10.05
CA ARG A 8 19.37 -6.34 -10.15
C ARG A 8 19.07 -6.69 -11.60
N GLN A 9 18.51 -7.88 -11.82
CA GLN A 9 17.96 -8.25 -13.12
C GLN A 9 16.85 -7.26 -13.52
N HIS A 10 16.96 -6.72 -14.74
CA HIS A 10 16.12 -5.64 -15.26
C HIS A 10 16.14 -4.36 -14.41
N GLY A 11 17.23 -4.13 -13.66
CA GLY A 11 17.40 -3.01 -12.74
C GLY A 11 17.08 -1.64 -13.32
N ARG A 12 17.55 -1.38 -14.55
CA ARG A 12 17.27 -0.15 -15.30
C ARG A 12 15.77 0.03 -15.55
N MET A 13 15.08 -1.03 -16.02
CA MET A 13 13.65 -0.97 -16.31
C MET A 13 12.83 -0.74 -15.03
N ILE A 14 13.21 -1.39 -13.92
CA ILE A 14 12.57 -1.16 -12.62
C ILE A 14 12.75 0.30 -12.17
N LEU A 15 13.95 0.86 -12.32
CA LEU A 15 14.21 2.26 -11.97
C LEU A 15 13.38 3.22 -12.83
N GLU A 16 13.32 2.99 -14.14
CA GLU A 16 12.50 3.78 -15.06
C GLU A 16 11.01 3.72 -14.70
N SER A 17 10.49 2.55 -14.29
CA SER A 17 9.12 2.38 -13.79
C SER A 17 8.87 3.11 -12.47
N VAL A 18 9.87 3.20 -11.59
CA VAL A 18 9.76 3.96 -10.34
C VAL A 18 9.67 5.46 -10.63
N GLU A 19 10.49 5.96 -11.56
CA GLU A 19 10.58 7.39 -11.88
C GLU A 19 9.40 7.88 -12.71
N ASN A 20 8.96 7.08 -13.70
CA ASN A 20 7.98 7.51 -14.70
C ASN A 20 6.59 6.88 -14.49
N GLY A 21 6.48 5.92 -13.56
CA GLY A 21 5.28 5.11 -13.35
C GLY A 21 5.22 3.87 -14.24
N PRO A 22 4.25 2.97 -13.99
CA PRO A 22 4.09 1.73 -14.74
C PRO A 22 3.65 2.00 -16.18
N LEU A 23 3.94 1.05 -17.07
CA LEU A 23 3.47 1.09 -18.45
C LEU A 23 1.93 1.13 -18.51
N ILE A 24 1.39 1.90 -19.46
CA ILE A 24 -0.02 1.80 -19.83
C ILE A 24 -0.26 0.37 -20.33
N TRP A 25 -1.21 -0.33 -19.69
CA TRP A 25 -1.49 -1.72 -20.01
C TRP A 25 -1.80 -1.90 -21.51
N PRO A 26 -1.13 -2.84 -22.22
CA PRO A 26 -1.29 -2.99 -23.66
C PRO A 26 -2.72 -3.32 -24.07
N MET A 27 -3.14 -2.74 -25.21
CA MET A 27 -4.45 -2.97 -25.80
C MET A 27 -4.31 -3.79 -27.10
N ILE A 28 -5.35 -4.53 -27.45
CA ILE A 28 -5.49 -5.25 -28.72
C ILE A 28 -6.82 -4.87 -29.39
N GLU A 29 -6.79 -4.66 -30.70
CA GLU A 29 -7.98 -4.48 -31.51
C GLU A 29 -8.44 -5.82 -32.06
N GLU A 30 -9.63 -6.24 -31.68
CA GLU A 30 -10.26 -7.46 -32.14
C GLU A 30 -11.65 -7.11 -32.67
N ASN A 31 -11.87 -7.29 -33.97
CA ASN A 31 -13.14 -6.99 -34.64
C ASN A 31 -13.65 -5.55 -34.38
N VAL A 32 -12.77 -4.55 -34.52
CA VAL A 32 -13.06 -3.11 -34.30
C VAL A 32 -13.33 -2.74 -32.82
N VAL A 33 -13.20 -3.68 -31.90
CA VAL A 33 -13.28 -3.43 -30.46
C VAL A 33 -11.87 -3.45 -29.86
N THR A 34 -11.48 -2.33 -29.26
CA THR A 34 -10.22 -2.23 -28.51
C THR A 34 -10.43 -2.73 -27.08
N ARG A 35 -9.72 -3.78 -26.68
CA ARG A 35 -9.76 -4.31 -25.31
C ARG A 35 -8.35 -4.46 -24.74
N PRO A 36 -8.18 -4.44 -23.41
CA PRO A 36 -6.90 -4.79 -22.78
C PRO A 36 -6.47 -6.21 -23.19
N LYS A 37 -5.19 -6.38 -23.49
CA LYS A 37 -4.60 -7.71 -23.65
C LYS A 37 -4.70 -8.48 -22.35
N LYS A 38 -4.99 -9.77 -22.44
CA LYS A 38 -4.78 -10.70 -21.33
C LYS A 38 -3.29 -10.99 -21.20
N TYR A 39 -2.87 -11.42 -20.02
CA TYR A 39 -1.46 -11.66 -19.73
C TYR A 39 -0.78 -12.62 -20.71
N TYR A 40 -1.46 -13.70 -21.12
CA TYR A 40 -0.93 -14.66 -22.09
C TYR A 40 -0.92 -14.16 -23.55
N GLU A 41 -1.56 -13.02 -23.82
CA GLU A 41 -1.55 -12.35 -25.13
C GLU A 41 -0.40 -11.31 -25.22
N LEU A 42 0.33 -11.10 -24.12
CA LEU A 42 1.46 -10.19 -24.07
C LEU A 42 2.67 -10.76 -24.81
N SER A 43 3.42 -9.89 -25.46
CA SER A 43 4.74 -10.23 -25.98
C SER A 43 5.72 -10.48 -24.84
N ALA A 44 6.84 -11.14 -25.13
CA ALA A 44 7.88 -11.39 -24.12
C ALA A 44 8.40 -10.09 -23.48
N THR A 45 8.49 -8.99 -24.24
CA THR A 45 8.94 -7.70 -23.72
C THR A 45 7.88 -7.02 -22.85
N GLU A 46 6.61 -7.11 -23.23
CA GLU A 46 5.48 -6.61 -22.42
C GLU A 46 5.38 -7.33 -21.08
N VAL A 47 5.59 -8.65 -21.06
CA VAL A 47 5.64 -9.46 -19.84
C VAL A 47 6.79 -9.00 -18.92
N ILE A 48 8.00 -8.86 -19.47
CA ILE A 48 9.16 -8.41 -18.69
C ILE A 48 8.91 -7.02 -18.08
N GLN A 49 8.31 -6.11 -18.84
CA GLN A 49 7.97 -4.78 -18.35
C GLN A 49 6.93 -4.83 -17.23
N ALA A 50 5.83 -5.59 -17.42
CA ALA A 50 4.79 -5.74 -16.39
C ALA A 50 5.37 -6.29 -15.08
N ASP A 51 6.26 -7.28 -15.16
CA ASP A 51 6.97 -7.81 -13.99
C ASP A 51 7.86 -6.76 -13.31
N CYS A 52 8.52 -5.89 -14.09
CA CYS A 52 9.32 -4.80 -13.55
C CYS A 52 8.45 -3.73 -12.90
N ASP A 53 7.30 -3.40 -13.48
CA ASP A 53 6.32 -2.45 -12.94
C ASP A 53 5.74 -2.93 -11.60
N VAL A 54 5.46 -4.23 -11.48
CA VAL A 54 5.04 -4.84 -10.21
C VAL A 54 6.14 -4.73 -9.16
N LYS A 55 7.40 -4.99 -9.52
CA LYS A 55 8.55 -4.83 -8.61
C LYS A 55 8.75 -3.38 -8.19
N ALA A 56 8.64 -2.44 -9.12
CA ALA A 56 8.72 -1.00 -8.86
C ALA A 56 7.62 -0.57 -7.88
N THR A 57 6.38 -1.00 -8.11
CA THR A 57 5.24 -0.74 -7.21
C THR A 57 5.52 -1.26 -5.80
N ASN A 58 6.02 -2.49 -5.68
CA ASN A 58 6.36 -3.06 -4.37
C ASN A 58 7.48 -2.29 -3.66
N ILE A 59 8.50 -1.82 -4.39
CA ILE A 59 9.58 -0.99 -3.83
C ILE A 59 9.04 0.35 -3.32
N ILE A 60 8.20 1.03 -4.12
CA ILE A 60 7.55 2.29 -3.72
C ILE A 60 6.69 2.07 -2.48
N LEU A 61 5.86 1.03 -2.46
CA LEU A 61 5.01 0.72 -1.31
C LEU A 61 5.83 0.45 -0.04
N GLN A 62 6.93 -0.30 -0.14
CA GLN A 62 7.82 -0.56 1.00
C GLN A 62 8.53 0.71 1.48
N GLY A 63 8.99 1.57 0.56
CA GLY A 63 9.58 2.86 0.89
C GLY A 63 8.59 3.79 1.59
N LEU A 64 7.37 3.92 1.05
CA LEU A 64 6.29 4.70 1.65
C LEU A 64 5.88 4.15 3.02
N LEU A 65 5.76 2.83 3.17
CA LEU A 65 5.49 2.20 4.46
C LEU A 65 6.58 2.53 5.47
N LEU A 66 7.85 2.52 5.06
CA LEU A 66 8.97 2.88 5.93
C LEU A 66 8.93 4.35 6.33
N GLU A 67 8.62 5.26 5.42
CA GLU A 67 8.48 6.69 5.72
C GLU A 67 7.28 6.98 6.62
N VAL A 68 6.12 6.37 6.35
CA VAL A 68 4.94 6.48 7.20
C VAL A 68 5.22 5.90 8.59
N TYR A 69 5.91 4.74 8.66
CA TYR A 69 6.36 4.16 9.92
C TYR A 69 7.35 5.06 10.64
N ALA A 70 8.31 5.67 9.94
CA ALA A 70 9.28 6.60 10.52
C ALA A 70 8.58 7.87 11.05
N LEU A 71 7.61 8.40 10.32
CA LEU A 71 6.82 9.55 10.73
C LEU A 71 5.99 9.22 11.99
N PHE A 72 5.32 8.08 11.98
CA PHE A 72 4.55 7.58 13.12
C PHE A 72 5.43 7.27 14.34
N SER A 73 6.62 6.70 14.12
CA SER A 73 7.57 6.34 15.18
C SER A 73 8.41 7.51 15.67
N ASN A 74 8.39 8.68 15.04
CA ASN A 74 9.03 9.90 15.55
C ASN A 74 8.03 10.87 16.21
N HIS A 75 6.74 10.76 15.91
CA HIS A 75 5.72 11.66 16.44
C HIS A 75 5.21 11.23 17.83
N GLN A 76 5.29 12.14 18.81
CA GLN A 76 4.96 11.84 20.21
C GLN A 76 3.52 11.34 20.40
N ILE A 77 2.55 11.96 19.71
CA ILE A 77 1.14 11.55 19.79
C ILE A 77 0.94 10.15 19.19
N ALA A 78 1.64 9.82 18.11
CA ALA A 78 1.55 8.52 17.46
C ALA A 78 2.18 7.41 18.32
N LYS A 79 3.30 7.69 18.98
CA LYS A 79 3.89 6.80 20.00
C LYS A 79 2.93 6.52 21.15
N GLU A 80 2.28 7.55 21.68
CA GLU A 80 1.33 7.39 22.77
C GLU A 80 0.07 6.62 22.34
N LEU A 81 -0.46 6.88 21.13
CA LEU A 81 -1.53 6.07 20.55
C LEU A 81 -1.11 4.61 20.34
N TRP A 82 0.10 4.36 19.84
CA TRP A 82 0.64 3.02 19.66
C TRP A 82 0.78 2.27 20.99
N LYS A 83 1.30 2.92 22.03
CA LYS A 83 1.38 2.33 23.38
C LYS A 83 0.00 1.99 23.93
N ARG A 84 -0.99 2.86 23.74
CA ARG A 84 -2.39 2.59 24.13
C ARG A 84 -2.96 1.39 23.39
N ILE A 85 -2.74 1.31 22.07
CA ILE A 85 -3.09 0.14 21.26
C ILE A 85 -2.43 -1.12 21.82
N GLN A 86 -1.12 -1.09 22.10
CA GLN A 86 -0.39 -2.22 22.65
C GLN A 86 -0.90 -2.66 24.03
N LEU A 87 -1.26 -1.72 24.91
CA LEU A 87 -1.84 -2.01 26.23
C LEU A 87 -3.22 -2.65 26.11
N LEU A 88 -4.06 -2.12 25.21
CA LEU A 88 -5.39 -2.69 24.93
C LEU A 88 -5.30 -4.08 24.29
N MET A 89 -4.26 -4.32 23.49
CA MET A 89 -3.96 -5.64 22.93
C MET A 89 -3.52 -6.66 24.00
N GLN A 90 -2.99 -6.26 25.17
CA GLN A 90 -2.59 -7.22 26.20
C GLN A 90 -3.80 -7.92 26.88
N GLY A 91 -5.01 -7.37 26.76
CA GLY A 91 -6.23 -7.94 27.36
C GLY A 91 -7.03 -8.92 26.49
N THR A 92 -6.59 -9.21 25.26
CA THR A 92 -7.38 -10.02 24.29
C THR A 92 -6.69 -11.34 23.92
N SER A 93 -7.46 -12.42 23.75
CA SER A 93 -6.99 -13.80 23.52
C SER A 93 -6.46 -14.11 22.12
N LEU A 94 -6.51 -13.14 21.19
CA LEU A 94 -6.01 -13.31 19.82
C LEU A 94 -4.48 -13.35 19.77
N MET A 95 -3.88 -13.97 18.76
CA MET A 95 -2.43 -13.89 18.57
C MET A 95 -2.03 -12.53 17.99
N LYS A 96 -0.77 -12.10 18.20
CA LYS A 96 -0.26 -10.78 17.76
C LYS A 96 -0.42 -10.59 16.24
N GLN A 97 -0.10 -11.62 15.46
CA GLN A 97 -0.11 -11.59 13.99
C GLN A 97 -1.54 -11.51 13.40
N GLU A 98 -2.50 -12.24 13.98
CA GLU A 98 -3.91 -12.16 13.55
C GLU A 98 -4.51 -10.77 13.78
N ARG A 99 -4.01 -10.05 14.79
CA ARG A 99 -4.46 -8.69 15.11
C ARG A 99 -3.82 -7.64 14.21
N GLU A 100 -2.54 -7.78 13.91
CA GLU A 100 -1.86 -6.94 12.92
C GLU A 100 -2.55 -7.08 11.55
N CYS A 101 -2.84 -8.31 11.09
CA CYS A 101 -3.57 -8.53 9.85
C CYS A 101 -4.97 -7.88 9.84
N LYS A 102 -5.77 -8.04 10.90
CA LYS A 102 -7.10 -7.41 10.99
C LYS A 102 -7.02 -5.88 10.99
N LEU A 103 -5.99 -5.31 11.64
CA LEU A 103 -5.78 -3.87 11.68
C LEU A 103 -5.40 -3.33 10.29
N TYR A 104 -4.52 -4.03 9.56
CA TYR A 104 -4.16 -3.72 8.18
C TYR A 104 -5.36 -3.84 7.24
N ASP A 105 -6.17 -4.89 7.37
CA ASP A 105 -7.38 -5.09 6.57
C ASP A 105 -8.42 -3.99 6.81
N GLU A 106 -8.63 -3.57 8.06
CA GLU A 106 -9.51 -2.45 8.39
C GLU A 106 -8.92 -1.12 7.91
N PHE A 107 -7.63 -0.87 8.09
CA PHE A 107 -6.96 0.35 7.62
C PHE A 107 -7.05 0.50 6.10
N ASN A 108 -6.87 -0.60 5.35
CA ASN A 108 -6.99 -0.61 3.89
C ASN A 108 -8.41 -0.29 3.40
N LYS A 109 -9.45 -0.46 4.24
CA LYS A 109 -10.83 -0.04 3.90
C LYS A 109 -11.00 1.49 3.97
N PHE A 110 -10.10 2.21 4.66
CA PHE A 110 -10.10 3.66 4.71
C PHE A 110 -9.26 4.24 3.58
N CYS A 111 -9.82 4.25 2.36
CA CYS A 111 -9.21 4.96 1.25
C CYS A 111 -9.42 6.48 1.39
N TYR A 112 -8.35 7.23 1.16
CA TYR A 112 -8.40 8.68 0.99
C TYR A 112 -9.18 9.00 -0.30
N LYS A 113 -10.23 9.84 -0.19
CA LYS A 113 -11.05 10.22 -1.34
C LYS A 113 -10.47 11.46 -2.01
N LYS A 114 -10.51 11.51 -3.35
CA LYS A 114 -10.08 12.69 -4.11
C LYS A 114 -10.92 13.90 -3.66
N LYS A 115 -10.25 14.97 -3.19
CA LYS A 115 -10.80 16.20 -2.55
C LYS A 115 -11.11 16.12 -1.05
N GLU A 116 -10.83 15.00 -0.37
CA GLU A 116 -10.93 14.93 1.10
C GLU A 116 -9.76 15.70 1.73
N THR A 117 -9.98 16.52 2.75
CA THR A 117 -8.84 17.12 3.46
C THR A 117 -8.21 16.10 4.41
N LEU A 118 -6.94 16.29 4.78
CA LEU A 118 -6.31 15.46 5.83
C LEU A 118 -7.12 15.47 7.13
N HIS A 119 -7.70 16.63 7.48
CA HIS A 119 -8.57 16.78 8.65
C HIS A 119 -9.85 15.94 8.53
N ASP A 120 -10.49 15.93 7.37
CA ASP A 120 -11.70 15.11 7.13
C ASP A 120 -11.39 13.62 7.19
N PHE A 121 -10.26 13.21 6.60
CA PHE A 121 -9.76 11.85 6.69
C PHE A 121 -9.49 11.44 8.14
N SER A 122 -8.81 12.29 8.91
CA SER A 122 -8.52 12.05 10.33
C SER A 122 -9.79 11.93 11.16
N ASN A 123 -10.81 12.76 10.91
CA ASN A 123 -12.09 12.69 11.61
C ASN A 123 -12.89 11.44 11.24
N LYS A 124 -12.91 11.05 9.96
CA LYS A 124 -13.55 9.81 9.49
C LYS A 124 -12.90 8.58 10.12
N PHE A 125 -11.57 8.56 10.16
CA PHE A 125 -10.81 7.50 10.80
C PHE A 125 -11.07 7.44 12.31
N TRP A 126 -11.01 8.59 13.00
CA TRP A 126 -11.27 8.70 14.43
C TRP A 126 -12.69 8.24 14.77
N TYR A 127 -13.69 8.69 14.02
CA TYR A 127 -15.09 8.28 14.20
C TYR A 127 -15.26 6.78 14.02
N ALA A 128 -14.64 6.19 12.99
CA ALA A 128 -14.69 4.75 12.79
C ALA A 128 -14.03 3.95 13.92
N CYS A 129 -12.93 4.46 14.51
CA CYS A 129 -12.29 3.86 15.67
C CYS A 129 -13.23 3.80 16.89
N VAL A 130 -14.07 4.82 17.09
CA VAL A 130 -14.99 4.86 18.25
C VAL A 130 -16.33 4.16 17.99
N THR A 131 -16.73 3.93 16.74
CA THR A 131 -18.04 3.32 16.43
C THR A 131 -18.00 1.87 15.92
N SER A 132 -16.85 1.37 15.45
CA SER A 132 -16.76 -0.01 14.93
C SER A 132 -16.54 -1.01 16.08
N PRO A 133 -17.39 -2.05 16.25
CA PRO A 133 -17.23 -3.12 17.27
C PRO A 133 -15.86 -3.80 17.26
N THR A 134 -15.25 -3.88 16.08
CA THR A 134 -13.94 -4.49 15.84
C THR A 134 -12.79 -3.55 16.20
N LEU A 135 -13.02 -2.23 16.17
CA LEU A 135 -12.07 -1.17 16.55
C LEU A 135 -12.36 -0.59 17.94
N THR A 136 -13.46 -1.01 18.60
CA THR A 136 -13.86 -0.59 19.96
C THR A 136 -12.85 -1.03 21.03
N ILE A 137 -11.86 -1.83 20.65
CA ILE A 137 -10.70 -2.20 21.47
C ILE A 137 -9.78 -0.98 21.71
N LEU A 138 -10.18 0.24 21.32
CA LEU A 138 -9.50 1.51 21.59
C LEU A 138 -10.07 2.29 22.80
N GLN A 139 -11.02 1.71 23.54
CA GLN A 139 -11.48 2.18 24.86
C GLN A 139 -10.96 1.26 25.96
#